data_AF-A0A2Z6QCW5-F1
#
_entry.id   AF-A0A2Z6QCW5-F1
#
_cell.length_a   1.000
_cell.length_b   1.000
_cell.length_c   1.000
_cell.angle_alpha   90.00
_cell.angle_beta   90.00
_cell.angle_gamma   90.00
#
_symmetry.space_group_name_H-M   'P 1'
#
loop_
_entity.id
_entity.type
_entity.pdbx_description
1 polymer ?
#
loop_
_entity_poly.entity_id
_entity_poly.type
_entity_poly.pdbx_seq_one_letter_code
_entity_poly.pdbx_strand_id
1 'polypeptide(L)'
;MSDAYPEYIEEFSIEIFDFNPIGPTAYILLPETLPKHNNRIINIQNNDDWCFGWCVLGALHPVKVHPERNLHQLYGDFVKELNIDDIPVPVSISTPVYKKFEENNPEISLYVYEWHNQNKCLDFR
;
A
#
# COMPACT_ATOMS: atom_id res chain seq x y z
N MET A 1 15.00 -38.85 -33.94
CA MET A 1 15.01 -37.71 -32.99
C MET A 1 13.57 -37.26 -32.89
N SER A 2 12.85 -37.76 -31.89
CA SER A 2 11.44 -37.43 -31.65
C SER A 2 11.35 -36.51 -30.45
N ASP A 3 10.91 -35.27 -30.69
CA ASP A 3 10.44 -34.40 -29.63
C ASP A 3 8.93 -34.64 -29.52
N ALA A 4 8.57 -35.60 -28.66
CA ALA A 4 7.18 -35.96 -28.40
C ALA A 4 6.57 -34.92 -27.45
N TYR A 5 5.84 -33.95 -28.00
CA TYR A 5 4.91 -33.14 -27.23
C TYR A 5 3.63 -33.94 -27.00
N PRO A 6 3.09 -33.99 -25.77
CA PRO A 6 1.85 -34.72 -25.49
C PRO A 6 0.66 -34.09 -26.26
N GLU A 7 -0.10 -34.94 -26.97
CA GLU A 7 -1.21 -34.55 -27.85
C GLU A 7 -2.50 -34.17 -27.10
N TYR A 8 -2.63 -34.48 -25.80
CA TYR A 8 -3.80 -34.07 -25.01
C TYR A 8 -3.52 -34.08 -23.50
N ILE A 9 -4.30 -33.30 -22.75
CA ILE A 9 -4.26 -33.21 -21.28
C ILE A 9 -5.40 -34.06 -20.72
N GLU A 10 -5.10 -35.00 -19.82
CA GLU A 10 -6.10 -35.90 -19.21
C GLU A 10 -6.90 -35.24 -18.09
N GLU A 11 -6.27 -34.39 -17.28
CA GLU A 11 -6.93 -33.70 -16.17
C GLU A 11 -6.19 -32.41 -15.84
N PHE A 12 -6.95 -31.35 -15.55
CA PHE A 12 -6.42 -30.06 -15.13
C PHE A 12 -7.27 -29.53 -13.98
N SER A 13 -6.64 -29.26 -12.83
CA SER A 13 -7.31 -28.67 -11.67
C SER A 13 -6.90 -27.20 -11.53
N ILE A 14 -7.92 -26.34 -11.42
CA ILE A 14 -7.74 -24.94 -11.02
C ILE A 14 -8.38 -24.79 -9.65
N GLU A 15 -7.56 -24.48 -8.65
CA GLU A 15 -8.05 -24.06 -7.35
C GLU A 15 -8.05 -22.53 -7.30
N ILE A 16 -9.24 -21.95 -7.35
CA ILE A 16 -9.46 -20.52 -7.17
C ILE A 16 -9.78 -20.32 -5.70
N PHE A 17 -8.84 -19.76 -4.96
CA PHE A 17 -9.11 -19.24 -3.63
C PHE A 17 -9.71 -17.85 -3.79
N ASP A 18 -10.69 -17.52 -2.95
CA ASP A 18 -11.04 -16.12 -2.70
C ASP A 18 -9.82 -15.47 -2.06
N PHE A 19 -8.91 -14.98 -2.90
CA PHE A 19 -7.96 -13.97 -2.50
C PHE A 19 -8.82 -12.74 -2.24
N ASN A 20 -9.17 -12.56 -0.98
CA ASN A 20 -9.63 -11.29 -0.48
C ASN A 20 -8.33 -10.54 -0.20
N PRO A 21 -7.71 -9.83 -1.19
CA PRO A 21 -6.70 -8.86 -0.81
C PRO A 21 -7.41 -8.01 0.23
N ILE A 22 -6.79 -7.81 1.38
CA ILE A 22 -7.27 -6.78 2.30
C ILE A 22 -7.40 -5.54 1.44
N GLY A 23 -8.64 -5.19 1.07
CA GLY A 23 -8.89 -4.14 0.11
C GLY A 23 -8.23 -2.89 0.66
N PRO A 24 -7.52 -2.09 -0.14
CA PRO A 24 -6.90 -0.84 0.31
C PRO A 24 -7.93 0.23 0.73
N THR A 25 -9.12 -0.16 1.17
CA THR A 25 -10.36 0.60 1.22
C THR A 25 -10.78 1.03 2.62
N ALA A 26 -9.96 0.81 3.67
CA ALA A 26 -10.23 1.32 5.01
C ALA A 26 -9.04 1.19 5.95
N TYR A 27 -9.10 1.92 7.07
CA TYR A 27 -8.25 1.74 8.24
C TYR A 27 -8.12 0.27 8.67
N ILE A 28 -6.86 -0.19 8.83
CA ILE A 28 -6.53 -1.50 9.39
C ILE A 28 -5.89 -1.29 10.76
N LEU A 29 -6.28 -2.11 11.74
CA LEU A 29 -5.66 -2.08 13.07
C LEU A 29 -4.18 -2.44 12.97
N LEU A 30 -3.32 -1.59 13.52
CA LEU A 30 -1.88 -1.86 13.59
C LEU A 30 -1.66 -3.11 14.47
N PRO A 31 -0.97 -4.15 13.96
CA PRO A 31 -0.58 -5.31 14.75
C PRO A 31 0.06 -4.92 16.09
N GLU A 32 -0.25 -5.65 17.15
CA GLU A 32 0.28 -5.37 18.50
C GLU A 32 1.80 -5.53 18.61
N THR A 33 2.38 -6.34 17.73
CA THR A 33 3.82 -6.57 17.60
C THR A 33 4.57 -5.37 17.03
N LEU A 34 3.86 -4.44 16.36
CA LEU A 34 4.44 -3.22 15.83
C LEU A 34 4.38 -2.08 16.85
N PRO A 35 5.43 -1.25 16.96
CA PRO A 35 5.50 -0.19 17.94
C PRO A 35 4.44 0.90 17.67
N LYS A 36 3.50 1.05 18.60
CA LYS A 36 2.45 2.09 18.59
C LYS A 36 2.91 3.42 19.20
N HIS A 37 3.97 3.42 20.01
CA HIS A 37 4.41 4.57 20.82
C HIS A 37 5.78 5.11 20.36
N ASN A 38 6.04 6.40 20.57
CA ASN A 38 7.28 7.13 20.22
C ASN A 38 7.57 7.30 18.71
N ASN A 39 6.65 7.92 17.96
CA ASN A 39 6.89 8.54 16.63
C ASN A 39 7.42 7.64 15.49
N ARG A 40 7.24 6.31 15.53
CA ARG A 40 7.79 5.47 14.45
C ARG A 40 6.80 5.12 13.34
N ILE A 41 5.54 4.84 13.67
CA ILE A 41 4.52 4.47 12.69
C ILE A 41 3.26 5.30 12.96
N ILE A 42 2.82 6.06 11.96
CA ILE A 42 1.53 6.75 11.98
C ILE A 42 0.54 5.85 11.24
N ASN A 43 -0.43 5.30 11.96
CA ASN A 43 -1.47 4.45 11.38
C ASN A 43 -2.72 5.28 11.07
N ILE A 44 -2.73 5.92 9.89
CA ILE A 44 -3.79 6.79 9.39
C ILE A 44 -5.17 6.11 9.47
N GLN A 45 -6.14 6.79 10.08
CA GLN A 45 -7.51 6.32 10.27
C GLN A 45 -8.46 6.95 9.23
N ASN A 46 -8.50 6.38 8.03
CA ASN A 46 -9.36 6.81 6.94
C ASN A 46 -10.63 5.95 6.81
N ASN A 47 -11.70 6.56 6.32
CA ASN A 47 -12.98 5.91 5.99
C ASN A 47 -13.31 5.99 4.49
N ASP A 48 -12.32 6.29 3.66
CA ASP A 48 -12.39 6.47 2.22
C ASP A 48 -11.29 5.65 1.52
N ASP A 49 -11.25 5.68 0.18
CA ASP A 49 -10.25 4.94 -0.60
C ASP A 49 -8.90 5.68 -0.74
N TRP A 50 -8.71 6.78 0.00
CA TRP A 50 -7.55 7.69 -0.12
C TRP A 50 -6.41 7.36 0.86
N CYS A 51 -6.37 6.14 1.42
CA CYS A 51 -5.36 5.73 2.42
C CYS A 51 -3.93 6.09 2.02
N PHE A 52 -3.54 5.79 0.77
CA PHE A 52 -2.21 6.07 0.24
C PHE A 52 -1.91 7.57 0.20
N GLY A 53 -2.84 8.38 -0.32
CA GLY A 53 -2.68 9.84 -0.38
C GLY A 53 -2.59 10.45 1.02
N TRP A 54 -3.44 10.03 1.96
CA TRP A 54 -3.39 10.49 3.34
C TRP A 54 -2.08 10.13 4.05
N CYS A 55 -1.53 8.93 3.79
CA CYS A 55 -0.22 8.53 4.31
C CYS A 55 0.91 9.42 3.78
N VAL A 56 0.92 9.73 2.48
CA VAL A 56 1.94 10.62 1.89
C VAL A 56 1.80 12.04 2.46
N LEU A 57 0.59 12.58 2.51
CA LEU A 57 0.35 13.92 3.08
C LEU A 57 0.74 14.00 4.55
N GLY A 58 0.44 12.96 5.35
CA GLY A 58 0.85 12.91 6.76
C GLY A 58 2.37 12.86 6.95
N ALA A 59 3.11 12.29 5.99
CA ALA A 59 4.57 12.30 6.00
C ALA A 59 5.15 13.67 5.59
N LEU A 60 4.55 14.34 4.60
CA LEU A 60 4.98 15.65 4.12
C LEU A 60 4.63 16.78 5.09
N HIS A 61 3.49 16.67 5.79
CA HIS A 61 2.94 17.69 6.68
C HIS A 61 2.81 17.17 8.12
N PRO A 62 3.92 16.94 8.84
CA PRO A 62 3.90 16.26 10.13
C PRO A 62 3.12 17.06 11.19
N VAL A 63 2.10 16.42 11.78
CA VAL A 63 1.28 16.96 12.87
C VAL A 63 1.66 16.32 14.21
N LYS A 64 1.79 17.14 15.27
CA LYS A 64 2.22 16.66 16.60
C LYS A 64 1.12 15.96 17.40
N VAL A 65 -0.14 16.33 17.17
CA VAL A 65 -1.27 15.90 18.00
C VAL A 65 -2.27 15.18 17.12
N HIS A 66 -2.47 13.89 17.41
CA HIS A 66 -3.39 13.01 16.69
C HIS A 66 -3.25 13.05 15.15
N PRO A 67 -2.03 12.88 14.59
CA PRO A 67 -1.81 12.91 13.14
C PRO A 67 -2.59 11.82 12.38
N GLU A 68 -3.08 10.81 13.09
CA GLU A 68 -3.81 9.68 12.55
C GLU A 68 -5.29 9.94 12.28
N ARG A 69 -5.88 11.06 12.76
CA ARG A 69 -7.33 11.32 12.70
C ARG A 69 -7.67 12.62 11.99
N ASN A 70 -8.95 12.85 11.69
CA ASN A 70 -9.46 14.10 11.11
C ASN A 70 -8.73 14.53 9.82
N LEU A 71 -8.46 13.56 8.94
CA LEU A 71 -7.55 13.69 7.80
C LEU A 71 -7.92 14.86 6.87
N HIS A 72 -9.20 15.03 6.55
CA HIS A 72 -9.65 16.16 5.72
C HIS A 72 -9.38 17.52 6.37
N GLN A 73 -9.44 17.63 7.69
CA GLN A 73 -9.13 18.88 8.40
C GLN A 73 -7.63 19.12 8.46
N LEU A 74 -6.84 18.07 8.70
CA LEU A 74 -5.39 18.18 8.84
C LEU A 74 -4.68 18.39 7.51
N TYR A 75 -5.16 17.72 6.46
CA TYR A 75 -4.43 17.56 5.21
C TYR A 75 -5.23 17.96 3.96
N GLY A 76 -6.52 18.33 4.10
CA GLY A 76 -7.40 18.64 2.97
C GLY A 76 -6.87 19.77 2.08
N ASP A 77 -6.23 20.78 2.68
CA ASP A 77 -5.66 21.91 1.94
C ASP A 77 -4.46 21.51 1.08
N PHE A 78 -3.79 20.40 1.42
CA PHE A 78 -2.59 19.91 0.74
C PHE A 78 -2.90 18.84 -0.33
N VAL A 79 -4.15 18.41 -0.48
CA VAL A 79 -4.53 17.36 -1.44
C VAL A 79 -4.05 17.67 -2.87
N LYS A 80 -4.05 18.94 -3.25
CA LYS A 80 -3.60 19.40 -4.57
C LYS A 80 -2.08 19.35 -4.79
N GLU A 81 -1.30 19.12 -3.74
CA GLU A 81 0.15 18.95 -3.85
C GLU A 81 0.52 17.57 -4.39
N LEU A 82 -0.38 16.59 -4.30
CA LEU A 82 -0.18 15.26 -4.85
C LEU A 82 -0.79 15.14 -6.24
N ASN A 83 0.04 14.80 -7.21
CA ASN A 83 -0.40 14.43 -8.54
C ASN A 83 -0.70 12.91 -8.59
N ILE A 84 -1.98 12.56 -8.49
CA ILE A 84 -2.49 11.18 -8.57
C ILE A 84 -3.16 10.92 -9.93
N ASP A 85 -2.85 11.71 -10.95
CA ASP A 85 -3.41 11.54 -12.29
C ASP A 85 -3.02 10.18 -12.89
N ASP A 86 -3.98 9.51 -13.53
CA ASP A 86 -3.86 8.15 -14.09
C ASP A 86 -3.50 7.04 -13.08
N ILE A 87 -3.62 7.31 -11.77
CA ILE A 87 -3.45 6.31 -10.72
C ILE A 87 -4.84 5.92 -10.19
N PRO A 88 -5.26 4.64 -10.35
CA PRO A 88 -6.52 4.17 -9.81
C PRO A 88 -6.57 4.32 -8.28
N VAL A 89 -7.72 4.76 -7.78
CA VAL A 89 -8.04 4.81 -6.36
C VAL A 89 -9.11 3.74 -6.07
N PRO A 90 -8.93 2.88 -5.06
CA PRO A 90 -7.80 2.83 -4.14
C PRO A 90 -6.50 2.35 -4.82
N VAL A 91 -5.37 2.89 -4.35
CA VAL A 91 -4.04 2.62 -4.93
C VAL A 91 -3.68 1.15 -4.71
N SER A 92 -3.42 0.42 -5.80
CA SER A 92 -3.04 -0.99 -5.72
C SER A 92 -1.59 -1.15 -5.26
N ILE A 93 -1.32 -2.24 -4.52
CA ILE A 93 0.03 -2.58 -4.06
C ILE A 93 0.80 -3.20 -5.23
N SER A 94 1.40 -2.36 -6.07
CA SER A 94 2.17 -2.82 -7.22
C SER A 94 3.29 -1.85 -7.62
N THR A 95 4.45 -2.40 -7.97
CA THR A 95 5.61 -1.60 -8.42
C THR A 95 5.29 -0.65 -9.58
N PRO A 96 4.50 -1.03 -10.61
CA PRO A 96 4.16 -0.11 -11.70
C PRO A 96 3.41 1.14 -11.21
N VAL A 97 2.47 0.98 -10.28
CA VAL A 97 1.70 2.10 -9.72
C VAL A 97 2.59 3.03 -8.90
N TYR A 98 3.51 2.48 -8.10
CA TYR A 98 4.46 3.30 -7.34
C TYR A 98 5.43 4.07 -8.23
N LYS A 99 5.93 3.45 -9.31
CA LYS A 99 6.76 4.16 -10.30
C LYS A 99 6.00 5.30 -10.95
N LYS A 100 4.76 5.05 -11.37
CA LYS A 100 3.89 6.09 -11.94
C LYS A 100 3.66 7.24 -10.96
N PHE A 101 3.50 6.93 -9.66
CA PHE A 101 3.39 7.96 -8.63
C PHE A 101 4.66 8.81 -8.51
N GLU A 102 5.84 8.21 -8.46
CA GLU A 102 7.12 8.94 -8.41
C GLU A 102 7.35 9.77 -9.69
N GLU A 103 6.98 9.25 -10.87
CA GLU A 103 7.02 9.99 -12.14
C GLU A 103 6.11 11.23 -12.11
N ASN A 104 4.90 11.09 -11.55
CA ASN A 104 3.96 12.20 -11.39
C ASN A 104 4.43 13.22 -10.33
N ASN A 105 5.25 12.80 -9.36
CA ASN A 105 5.68 13.58 -8.19
C ASN A 105 7.21 13.48 -8.00
N PRO A 106 8.03 14.12 -8.86
CA PRO A 106 9.47 13.88 -8.93
C PRO A 106 10.27 14.26 -7.68
N GLU A 107 9.68 15.06 -6.78
CA GLU A 107 10.27 15.45 -5.49
C GLU A 107 9.97 14.44 -4.37
N ILE A 108 9.19 13.39 -4.64
CA ILE A 108 8.77 12.36 -3.69
C ILE A 108 9.34 11.01 -4.13
N SER A 109 10.10 10.36 -3.25
CA SER A 109 10.51 8.96 -3.41
C SER A 109 9.79 8.06 -2.41
N LEU A 110 9.37 6.89 -2.87
CA LEU A 110 8.62 5.91 -2.07
C LEU A 110 9.51 4.74 -1.66
N TYR A 111 9.38 4.35 -0.40
CA TYR A 111 9.93 3.10 0.12
C TYR A 111 8.80 2.27 0.70
N VAL A 112 8.53 1.11 0.09
CA VAL A 112 7.44 0.21 0.48
C VAL A 112 8.04 -1.06 1.07
N TYR A 113 7.60 -1.41 2.27
CA TYR A 113 8.00 -2.63 2.97
C TYR A 113 6.77 -3.47 3.27
N GLU A 114 6.86 -4.78 3.02
CA GLU A 114 5.85 -5.73 3.46
C GLU A 114 6.20 -6.25 4.86
N TRP A 115 5.23 -6.20 5.77
CA TRP A 115 5.40 -6.76 7.10
C TRP A 115 4.86 -8.18 7.15
N HIS A 116 5.74 -9.13 7.47
CA HIS A 116 5.36 -10.52 7.73
C HIS A 116 5.42 -10.81 9.23
N ASN A 117 4.32 -11.32 9.80
CA ASN A 117 4.18 -11.62 11.23
C ASN A 117 5.03 -12.83 11.72
N GLN A 118 6.18 -13.11 11.11
CA GLN A 118 6.98 -14.31 11.38
C GLN A 118 8.15 -14.10 12.34
N ASN A 119 8.35 -12.92 12.93
CA ASN A 119 9.55 -12.59 13.74
C ASN A 119 10.89 -12.93 13.02
N LYS A 120 10.89 -12.98 11.69
CA LYS A 120 12.09 -13.19 10.87
C LYS A 120 12.29 -11.94 10.02
N CYS A 121 13.42 -11.26 10.23
CA CYS A 121 13.90 -10.27 9.26
C CYS A 121 14.03 -10.97 7.91
N LEU A 122 13.34 -10.46 6.90
CA LEU A 122 13.64 -10.81 5.52
C LEU A 122 14.76 -9.87 5.06
N ASP A 123 15.95 -10.41 4.87
CA ASP A 123 17.04 -9.69 4.23
C ASP A 123 16.69 -9.56 2.74
N PHE A 124 16.37 -8.34 2.31
CA PHE A 124 16.28 -8.01 0.89
C PHE A 124 17.69 -7.63 0.42
N ARG A 125 18.25 -8.44 -0.48
CA ARG A 125 19.51 -8.18 -1.20
C ARG A 125 19.30 -7.26 -2.39
#